data_AF-A0A7Y7VPR9-F1
#
_entry.id   AF-A0A7Y7VPR9-F1
#
_cell.length_a   1.000
_cell.length_b   1.000
_cell.length_c   1.000
_cell.angle_alpha   90.00
_cell.angle_beta   90.00
_cell.angle_gamma   90.00
#
_symmetry.space_group_name_H-M   'P 1'
#
loop_
_entity.id
_entity.type
_entity.pdbx_description
1 polymer ?
#
loop_
_entity_poly.entity_id
_entity_poly.type
_entity_poly.pdbx_seq_one_letter_code
_entity_poly.pdbx_strand_id
1 'polypeptide(L)'
;MMNKFVQSIFLVMTMVAVSPAHAISAAHRAALERSGCDMQNEATWCDIHKTKTQNDAHRPAADSSKSTLEAQRSDIASFLQSRVVAQPKASAFAALVEHGFMRENDGDYFKITDRSAWHVLMTFNADGTVASATVK
;
A
#
# COMPACT_ATOMS: atom_id res chain seq x y z
N MET A 1 -11.74 -39.61 45.77
CA MET A 1 -11.72 -38.23 45.25
C MET A 1 -10.30 -37.95 44.80
N MET A 2 -10.03 -38.15 43.51
CA MET A 2 -8.68 -38.29 42.95
C MET A 2 -8.01 -36.91 42.82
N ASN A 3 -6.79 -36.84 43.35
CA ASN A 3 -5.94 -35.66 43.47
C ASN A 3 -5.56 -35.11 42.08
N LYS A 4 -5.79 -33.80 41.87
CA LYS A 4 -5.49 -33.06 40.64
C LYS A 4 -3.97 -32.80 40.53
N PHE A 5 -3.21 -33.82 40.16
CA PHE A 5 -1.74 -33.73 40.12
C PHE A 5 -1.11 -34.26 38.82
N VAL A 6 -1.83 -34.21 37.70
CA VAL A 6 -1.29 -34.67 36.41
C VAL A 6 -1.71 -33.72 35.29
N GLN A 7 -1.14 -32.52 35.26
CA GLN A 7 -1.10 -31.68 34.05
C GLN A 7 0.26 -31.01 33.96
N SER A 8 1.26 -31.78 33.58
CA SER A 8 2.53 -31.28 33.09
C SER A 8 3.03 -32.29 32.06
N ILE A 9 3.58 -31.76 30.96
CA ILE A 9 4.01 -32.44 29.72
C ILE A 9 2.99 -32.27 28.59
N PHE A 10 3.18 -31.23 27.80
CA PHE A 10 3.07 -31.29 26.34
C PHE A 10 4.03 -30.25 25.75
N LEU A 11 5.31 -30.59 25.67
CA LEU A 11 6.28 -29.88 24.84
C LEU A 11 6.18 -30.46 23.43
N VAL A 12 5.35 -29.86 22.58
CA VAL A 12 5.33 -30.17 21.14
C VAL A 12 6.37 -29.30 20.46
N MET A 13 7.54 -29.87 20.22
CA MET A 13 8.55 -29.29 19.33
C MET A 13 8.05 -29.49 17.88
N THR A 14 7.42 -28.46 17.31
CA THR A 14 7.13 -28.43 15.87
C THR A 14 8.43 -28.18 15.11
N MET A 15 9.02 -29.23 14.55
CA MET A 15 10.03 -29.07 13.50
C MET A 15 9.36 -28.41 12.29
N VAL A 16 9.59 -27.12 12.10
CA VAL A 16 9.37 -26.47 10.81
C VAL A 16 10.45 -27.00 9.88
N ALA A 17 10.10 -27.97 9.04
CA ALA A 17 10.91 -28.34 7.90
C ALA A 17 10.98 -27.11 6.97
N VAL A 18 12.09 -26.38 7.04
CA VAL A 18 12.40 -25.33 6.06
C VAL A 18 12.77 -26.05 4.77
N SER A 19 11.79 -26.23 3.89
CA SER A 19 12.03 -26.67 2.52
C SER A 19 13.01 -25.69 1.86
N PRO A 20 14.13 -26.14 1.27
CA PRO A 20 14.98 -25.24 0.52
C PRO A 20 14.16 -24.69 -0.65
N ALA A 21 14.12 -23.36 -0.75
CA ALA A 21 13.60 -22.66 -1.92
C ALA A 21 14.18 -23.31 -3.19
N HIS A 22 13.32 -23.68 -4.13
CA HIS A 22 13.63 -24.44 -5.34
C HIS A 22 14.98 -24.04 -5.95
N ALA A 23 15.89 -25.01 -6.10
CA ALA A 23 17.21 -24.79 -6.66
C ALA A 23 17.08 -24.33 -8.12
N ILE A 24 17.19 -23.02 -8.34
CA ILE A 24 17.22 -22.40 -9.67
C ILE A 24 18.47 -22.90 -10.39
N SER A 25 18.31 -23.47 -11.58
CA SER A 25 19.46 -23.93 -12.37
C SER A 25 20.35 -22.75 -12.76
N ALA A 26 21.66 -22.98 -12.90
CA ALA A 26 22.59 -21.93 -13.33
C ALA A 26 22.19 -21.33 -14.69
N ALA A 27 21.68 -22.17 -15.60
CA ALA A 27 21.17 -21.74 -16.90
C ALA A 27 19.94 -20.82 -16.77
N HIS A 28 19.03 -21.12 -15.84
CA HIS A 28 17.83 -20.31 -15.63
C HIS A 28 18.17 -18.94 -15.02
N ARG A 29 19.12 -18.87 -14.07
CA ARG A 29 19.64 -17.56 -13.59
C ARG A 29 20.22 -16.71 -14.71
N ALA A 30 21.08 -17.29 -15.54
CA ALA A 30 21.68 -16.56 -16.66
C ALA A 30 20.61 -16.06 -17.65
N ALA A 31 19.53 -16.84 -17.84
CA ALA A 31 18.42 -16.45 -18.70
C ALA A 31 17.58 -15.31 -18.09
N LEU A 32 17.35 -15.31 -16.78
CA LEU A 32 16.70 -14.20 -16.05
C LEU A 32 17.51 -12.90 -16.18
N GLU A 33 18.83 -12.94 -15.96
CA GLU A 33 19.70 -11.76 -16.07
C GLU A 33 19.70 -11.18 -17.49
N ARG A 34 19.80 -12.03 -18.52
CA ARG A 34 19.79 -11.62 -19.93
C ARG A 34 18.45 -10.99 -20.35
N SER A 35 17.34 -11.55 -19.87
CA SER A 35 15.98 -11.11 -20.21
C SER A 35 15.50 -9.93 -19.34
N GLY A 36 16.21 -9.64 -18.23
CA GLY A 36 15.79 -8.64 -17.25
C GLY A 36 14.59 -9.07 -16.40
N CYS A 37 14.24 -10.37 -16.44
CA CYS A 37 13.16 -10.94 -15.66
C CYS A 37 13.63 -11.32 -14.25
N ASP A 38 12.66 -11.47 -13.34
CA ASP A 38 12.81 -12.09 -12.03
C ASP A 38 11.76 -13.19 -11.88
N MET A 39 11.86 -13.95 -10.80
CA MET A 39 10.98 -15.10 -10.55
C MET A 39 9.49 -14.75 -10.44
N GLN A 40 9.14 -13.52 -10.06
CA GLN A 40 7.75 -13.09 -9.96
C GLN A 40 7.22 -12.61 -11.32
N ASN A 41 8.04 -11.88 -12.07
CA ASN A 41 7.61 -11.28 -13.33
C ASN A 41 7.67 -12.27 -14.52
N GLU A 42 8.53 -13.29 -14.47
CA GLU A 42 8.59 -14.38 -15.47
C GLU A 42 7.25 -15.13 -15.55
N ALA A 43 6.58 -15.32 -14.41
CA ALA A 43 5.30 -16.01 -14.32
C ALA A 43 4.09 -15.15 -14.78
N THR A 44 4.29 -13.88 -15.13
CA THR A 44 3.19 -12.95 -15.39
C THR A 44 3.30 -12.24 -16.73
N TRP A 45 4.35 -11.45 -16.96
CA TRP A 45 4.46 -10.58 -18.13
C TRP A 45 5.83 -10.57 -18.80
N CYS A 46 6.87 -10.95 -18.08
CA CYS A 46 8.24 -10.92 -18.57
C CYS A 46 8.58 -12.25 -19.26
N ASP A 47 8.99 -12.20 -20.52
CA ASP A 47 9.32 -13.40 -21.28
C ASP A 47 10.82 -13.65 -21.22
N ILE A 48 11.23 -14.78 -20.62
CA ILE A 48 12.63 -15.14 -20.41
C ILE A 48 13.41 -15.37 -21.72
N HIS A 49 12.71 -15.56 -22.83
CA HIS A 49 13.32 -15.70 -24.15
C HIS A 49 13.58 -14.35 -24.84
N LYS A 50 12.89 -13.28 -24.44
CA LYS A 50 13.07 -11.92 -25.00
C LYS A 50 14.28 -11.19 -24.40
N THR A 51 14.70 -10.13 -25.08
CA THR A 51 15.71 -9.21 -24.56
C THR A 51 15.11 -8.27 -23.51
N LYS A 52 15.97 -7.74 -22.64
CA LYS A 52 15.57 -6.75 -21.63
C LYS A 52 14.77 -5.58 -22.22
N THR A 53 15.24 -4.97 -23.31
CA THR A 53 14.55 -3.84 -23.96
C THR A 53 13.17 -4.22 -24.47
N GLN A 54 12.99 -5.42 -25.03
CA GLN A 54 11.70 -5.90 -25.50
C GLN A 54 10.73 -6.15 -24.33
N ASN A 55 11.22 -6.73 -23.24
CA ASN A 55 10.41 -6.91 -22.03
C ASN A 55 10.04 -5.54 -21.44
N ASP A 56 11.00 -4.63 -21.29
CA ASP A 56 10.76 -3.28 -20.76
C ASP A 56 9.71 -2.51 -21.59
N ALA A 57 9.67 -2.68 -22.92
CA ALA A 57 8.66 -2.09 -23.79
C ALA A 57 7.23 -2.62 -23.56
N HIS A 58 7.11 -3.81 -22.98
CA HIS A 58 5.84 -4.47 -22.65
C HIS A 58 5.59 -4.57 -21.14
N ARG A 59 6.40 -3.89 -20.32
CA ARG A 59 6.22 -3.86 -18.87
C ARG A 59 4.83 -3.33 -18.53
N PRO A 60 3.97 -4.11 -17.85
CA PRO A 60 2.67 -3.64 -17.41
C PRO A 60 2.85 -2.39 -16.56
N ALA A 61 2.01 -1.39 -16.81
CA ALA A 61 2.01 -0.13 -16.08
C ALA A 61 1.63 -0.27 -14.60
N ALA A 62 1.54 -1.48 -14.04
CA ALA A 62 1.19 -1.72 -12.64
C ALA A 62 2.18 -1.06 -11.68
N ASP A 63 3.48 -1.06 -12.00
CA ASP A 63 4.48 -0.35 -11.20
C ASP A 63 4.40 1.17 -11.39
N SER A 64 4.15 1.61 -12.62
CA SER A 64 3.96 3.04 -12.95
C SER A 64 2.69 3.61 -12.31
N SER A 65 1.66 2.79 -12.16
CA SER A 65 0.38 3.18 -11.56
C SER A 65 0.52 3.26 -10.05
N LYS A 66 1.20 2.28 -9.41
CA LYS A 66 1.52 2.35 -7.98
C LYS A 66 2.34 3.60 -7.64
N SER A 67 3.40 3.88 -8.40
CA SER A 67 4.19 5.10 -8.16
C SER A 67 3.37 6.39 -8.32
N THR A 68 2.44 6.41 -9.29
CA THR A 68 1.54 7.54 -9.50
C THR A 68 0.51 7.70 -8.36
N LEU A 69 -0.04 6.60 -7.84
CA LEU A 69 -0.95 6.65 -6.68
C LEU A 69 -0.22 7.10 -5.41
N GLU A 70 0.99 6.61 -5.16
CA GLU A 70 1.78 7.01 -3.99
C GLU A 70 2.16 8.50 -4.04
N ALA A 71 2.52 9.01 -5.23
CA ALA A 71 2.75 10.44 -5.42
C ALA A 71 1.48 11.26 -5.11
N GLN A 72 0.33 10.85 -5.64
CA GLN A 72 -0.95 11.52 -5.35
C GLN A 72 -1.32 11.47 -3.86
N ARG A 73 -1.08 10.32 -3.19
CA ARG A 73 -1.31 10.18 -1.75
C ARG A 73 -0.42 11.14 -0.96
N SER A 74 0.85 11.27 -1.35
CA SER A 74 1.80 12.20 -0.74
C SER A 74 1.40 13.67 -0.95
N ASP A 75 0.92 14.02 -2.15
CA ASP A 75 0.42 15.35 -2.47
C ASP A 75 -0.79 15.71 -1.59
N ILE A 76 -1.76 14.80 -1.48
CA ILE A 76 -2.92 14.98 -0.60
C ILE A 76 -2.47 15.15 0.84
N ALA A 77 -1.59 14.28 1.35
CA ALA A 77 -1.09 14.38 2.73
C ALA A 77 -0.40 15.72 3.00
N SER A 78 0.39 16.22 2.05
CA SER A 78 1.08 17.51 2.15
C SER A 78 0.10 18.69 2.14
N PHE A 79 -0.93 18.61 1.29
CA PHE A 79 -2.03 19.57 1.28
C PHE A 79 -2.76 19.58 2.63
N LEU A 80 -3.10 18.42 3.19
CA LEU A 80 -3.77 18.32 4.48
C LEU A 80 -2.94 18.98 5.59
N GLN A 81 -1.65 18.69 5.65
CA GLN A 81 -0.77 19.25 6.67
C GLN A 81 -0.60 20.76 6.55
N SER A 82 -0.56 21.29 5.33
CA SER A 82 -0.30 22.73 5.08
C SER A 82 -1.56 23.61 5.13
N ARG A 83 -2.72 23.08 4.74
CA ARG A 83 -3.93 23.88 4.51
C ARG A 83 -5.13 23.46 5.35
N VAL A 84 -5.09 22.29 6.01
CA VAL A 84 -6.25 21.73 6.73
C VAL A 84 -5.98 21.58 8.22
N VAL A 85 -4.86 20.98 8.61
CA VAL A 85 -4.50 20.77 10.03
C VAL A 85 -4.34 22.11 10.75
N ALA A 86 -4.80 22.17 12.02
CA ALA A 86 -4.82 23.36 12.88
C ALA A 86 -5.65 24.55 12.37
N GLN A 87 -6.36 24.40 11.25
CA GLN A 87 -7.29 25.42 10.77
C GLN A 87 -8.66 25.30 11.45
N PRO A 88 -9.45 26.38 11.50
CA PRO A 88 -10.86 26.29 11.89
C PRO A 88 -11.64 25.36 10.94
N LYS A 89 -12.64 24.62 11.46
CA LYS A 89 -13.47 23.67 10.68
C LYS A 89 -13.98 24.26 9.36
N ALA A 90 -14.46 25.51 9.37
CA ALA A 90 -14.99 26.17 8.18
C ALA A 90 -13.91 26.39 7.09
N SER A 91 -12.73 26.88 7.48
CA SER A 91 -11.61 27.10 6.56
C SER A 91 -11.06 25.79 6.01
N ALA A 92 -10.94 24.78 6.87
CA ALA A 92 -10.50 23.45 6.48
C ALA A 92 -11.47 22.79 5.49
N PHE A 93 -12.78 22.92 5.72
CA PHE A 93 -13.79 22.46 4.79
C PHE A 93 -13.71 23.17 3.44
N ALA A 94 -13.60 24.51 3.44
CA ALA A 94 -13.47 25.29 2.22
C ALA A 94 -12.25 24.87 1.39
N ALA A 95 -11.09 24.66 2.05
CA ALA A 95 -9.89 24.17 1.40
C ALA A 95 -10.09 22.78 0.77
N LEU A 96 -10.78 21.87 1.46
CA LEU A 96 -11.09 20.54 0.92
C LEU A 96 -11.99 20.61 -0.32
N VAL A 97 -13.03 21.44 -0.28
CA VAL A 97 -13.92 21.66 -1.43
C VAL A 97 -13.17 22.26 -2.61
N GLU A 98 -12.32 23.25 -2.38
CA GLU A 98 -11.43 23.84 -3.40
C GLU A 98 -10.51 22.77 -4.02
N HIS A 99 -10.04 21.82 -3.21
CA HIS A 99 -9.22 20.69 -3.65
C HIS A 99 -10.03 19.54 -4.28
N GLY A 100 -11.36 19.70 -4.40
CA GLY A 100 -12.27 18.76 -5.04
C GLY A 100 -12.78 17.61 -4.17
N PHE A 101 -12.67 17.72 -2.85
CA PHE A 101 -13.31 16.80 -1.92
C PHE A 101 -14.75 17.20 -1.64
N MET A 102 -15.61 16.19 -1.48
CA MET A 102 -17.00 16.33 -1.06
C MET A 102 -17.14 15.84 0.37
N ARG A 103 -18.08 16.43 1.13
CA ARG A 103 -18.37 15.99 2.50
C ARG A 103 -19.34 14.83 2.46
N GLU A 104 -18.94 13.69 3.01
CA GLU A 104 -19.85 12.59 3.30
C GLU A 104 -20.55 12.85 4.63
N ASN A 105 -19.76 13.06 5.68
CA ASN A 105 -20.23 13.32 7.04
C ASN A 105 -19.33 14.34 7.74
N ASP A 106 -19.69 14.73 8.96
CA ASP A 106 -18.85 15.62 9.76
C ASP A 106 -17.51 14.97 10.10
N GLY A 107 -16.46 15.38 9.40
CA GLY A 107 -15.12 14.81 9.53
C GLY A 107 -14.78 13.71 8.52
N ASP A 108 -15.67 13.32 7.60
CA ASP A 108 -15.36 12.38 6.52
C ASP A 108 -15.61 13.04 5.15
N TYR A 109 -14.58 13.04 4.33
CA TYR A 109 -14.55 13.70 3.04
C TYR A 109 -14.01 12.77 1.99
N PHE A 110 -14.60 12.79 0.80
CA PHE A 110 -14.21 11.87 -0.27
C PHE A 110 -14.00 12.59 -1.60
N LYS A 111 -13.10 12.06 -2.41
CA LYS A 111 -12.84 12.52 -3.78
C LYS A 111 -12.72 11.30 -4.69
N ILE A 112 -13.59 11.23 -5.68
CA ILE A 112 -13.57 10.16 -6.67
C ILE A 112 -12.95 10.71 -7.96
N THR A 113 -12.01 9.95 -8.52
CA THR A 113 -11.40 10.18 -9.82
C THR A 113 -11.57 8.92 -10.67
N ASP A 114 -11.26 9.01 -11.97
CA ASP A 114 -11.34 7.86 -12.87
C ASP A 114 -10.46 6.67 -12.44
N ARG A 115 -9.45 6.91 -11.60
CA ARG A 115 -8.45 5.91 -11.20
C ARG A 115 -8.38 5.62 -9.71
N SER A 116 -9.06 6.39 -8.87
CA SER A 116 -8.97 6.26 -7.41
C SER A 116 -10.13 6.93 -6.69
N ALA A 117 -10.48 6.39 -5.53
CA ALA A 117 -11.36 7.02 -4.56
C ALA A 117 -10.55 7.30 -3.28
N TRP A 118 -10.52 8.56 -2.87
CA TRP A 118 -9.79 9.02 -1.70
C TRP A 118 -10.76 9.33 -0.58
N HIS A 119 -10.45 8.91 0.64
CA HIS A 119 -11.13 9.37 1.86
C HIS A 119 -10.17 10.14 2.75
N VAL A 120 -10.63 11.26 3.28
CA VAL A 120 -9.94 12.07 4.28
C VAL A 120 -10.78 12.07 5.54
N LEU A 121 -10.20 11.53 6.61
CA LEU A 121 -10.78 11.58 7.94
C LEU A 121 -10.17 12.76 8.71
N MET A 122 -11.02 13.62 9.24
CA MET A 122 -10.66 14.74 10.08
C MET A 122 -11.19 14.55 11.49
N THR A 123 -10.36 14.89 12.47
CA THR A 123 -10.77 15.04 13.87
C THR A 123 -10.63 16.48 14.31
N PHE A 124 -11.36 16.86 15.35
CA PHE A 124 -11.46 18.25 15.80
C PHE A 124 -11.06 18.38 17.27
N ASN A 125 -10.38 19.48 17.58
CA ASN A 125 -10.14 19.92 18.94
C ASN A 125 -11.43 20.52 19.53
N ALA A 126 -11.45 20.68 20.85
CA ALA A 126 -12.58 21.29 21.56
C ALA A 126 -12.83 22.77 21.15
N ASP A 127 -11.81 23.45 20.64
CA ASP A 127 -11.88 24.83 20.14
C ASP A 127 -12.43 24.93 18.69
N GLY A 128 -12.77 23.80 18.07
CA GLY A 128 -13.31 23.74 16.71
C GLY A 128 -12.26 23.79 15.60
N THR A 129 -10.96 23.74 15.94
CA THR A 129 -9.88 23.57 14.97
C THR A 129 -9.67 22.09 14.61
N VAL A 130 -9.04 21.83 13.47
CA VAL A 130 -8.72 20.49 13.01
C VAL A 130 -7.53 19.93 13.80
N ALA A 131 -7.75 18.87 14.57
CA ALA A 131 -6.72 18.18 15.33
C ALA A 131 -5.86 17.26 14.44
N SER A 132 -6.50 16.53 13.53
CA SER A 132 -5.82 15.70 12.54
C SER A 132 -6.61 15.62 11.24
N ALA A 133 -5.91 15.38 10.13
CA ALA A 133 -6.50 15.10 8.83
C ALA A 133 -5.65 14.05 8.12
N THR A 134 -6.21 12.88 7.82
CA THR A 134 -5.47 11.75 7.23
C THR A 134 -6.19 11.15 6.05
N VAL A 135 -5.42 10.86 4.99
CA VAL A 135 -5.88 10.09 3.83
C VAL A 135 -5.87 8.59 4.15
N LYS A 136 -6.98 7.89 3.90
CA LYS A 136 -7.12 6.44 4.04
C LYS A 136 -6.72 5.73 2.76
#